data_AF-A0A131YD98-F1
#
_entry.id   AF-A0A131YD98-F1
#
_cell.length_a   1.000
_cell.length_b   1.000
_cell.length_c   1.000
_cell.angle_alpha   90.00
_cell.angle_beta   90.00
_cell.angle_gamma   90.00
#
_symmetry.space_group_name_H-M   'P 1'
#
loop_
_entity.id
_entity.type
_entity.pdbx_description
1 polymer ?
#
loop_
_entity_poly.entity_id
_entity_poly.type
_entity_poly.pdbx_seq_one_letter_code
_entity_poly.pdbx_strand_id
1 'polypeptide(L)'
;MLNGRRRIGVELLGQFSRRRLGRMYVFREGHPLSIETLTYKAPDCSCGVVVVRSLTQGTTYVDLRVRNSFIRDGPRYECRREFSRITHYGRVIYSSDCSQNLRNTLV
;
A
#
# COMPACT_ATOMS: atom_id res chain seq x y z
N MET A 1 13.04 18.14 -2.45
CA MET A 1 13.43 18.63 -1.11
C MET A 1 12.16 18.81 -0.29
N LEU A 2 12.00 18.09 0.82
CA LEU A 2 10.93 18.34 1.80
C LEU A 2 11.48 19.40 2.76
N ASN A 3 11.13 20.66 2.54
CA ASN A 3 11.62 21.83 3.29
C ASN A 3 11.58 21.60 4.82
N GLY A 4 12.75 21.41 5.44
CA GLY A 4 12.98 21.55 6.88
C GLY A 4 12.28 20.56 7.83
N ARG A 5 11.49 19.60 7.34
CA ARG A 5 10.83 18.60 8.20
C ARG A 5 11.75 17.40 8.41
N ARG A 6 12.01 17.04 9.67
CA ARG A 6 12.75 15.82 10.03
C ARG A 6 12.04 14.61 9.42
N ARG A 7 12.74 13.87 8.55
CA ARG A 7 12.25 12.60 8.02
C ARG A 7 12.09 11.62 9.19
N ILE A 8 10.92 11.00 9.28
CA ILE A 8 10.67 9.89 10.20
C ILE A 8 10.63 8.63 9.35
N GLY A 9 11.55 7.71 9.61
CA GLY A 9 11.53 6.36 9.07
C GLY A 9 11.03 5.41 10.15
N VAL A 10 10.20 4.44 9.76
CA VAL A 10 9.77 3.35 10.62
C VAL A 10 10.02 2.06 9.85
N GLU A 11 10.75 1.14 10.47
CA GLU A 11 10.94 -0.19 9.91
C GLU A 11 9.74 -1.08 10.27
N LEU A 12 9.19 -1.73 9.26
CA LEU A 12 8.07 -2.65 9.39
C LEU A 12 8.45 -3.99 8.80
N LEU A 13 8.13 -5.07 9.53
CA LEU A 13 8.32 -6.44 9.05
C LEU A 13 7.01 -6.96 8.46
N GLY A 14 7.03 -7.38 7.20
CA GLY A 14 5.92 -8.06 6.54
C GLY A 14 6.13 -9.58 6.48
N GLN A 15 5.20 -10.35 7.02
CA GLN A 15 5.22 -11.81 6.96
C GLN A 15 4.00 -12.34 6.20
N PHE A 16 4.23 -12.97 5.04
CA PHE A 16 3.15 -13.57 4.25
C PHE A 16 2.64 -14.87 4.88
N SER A 17 1.32 -15.05 4.87
CA SER A 17 0.70 -16.28 5.34
C SER A 17 0.99 -17.44 4.36
N ARG A 18 1.46 -18.55 4.89
CA ARG A 18 1.64 -19.80 4.12
C ARG A 18 0.31 -20.51 3.79
N ARG A 19 -0.77 -20.22 4.55
CA ARG A 19 -2.08 -20.88 4.41
C ARG A 19 -3.09 -20.05 3.64
N ARG A 20 -3.04 -18.72 3.79
CA ARG A 20 -3.97 -17.79 3.13
C ARG A 20 -3.19 -16.93 2.17
N LEU A 21 -3.09 -17.39 0.92
CA LEU A 21 -2.41 -16.66 -0.15
C LEU A 21 -2.98 -15.23 -0.24
N GLY A 22 -2.10 -14.24 -0.40
CA GLY A 22 -2.49 -12.83 -0.42
C GLY A 22 -2.66 -12.16 0.94
N ARG A 23 -2.53 -12.89 2.07
CA ARG A 23 -2.51 -12.30 3.41
C ARG A 23 -1.08 -12.03 3.89
N MET A 24 -0.85 -10.85 4.44
CA MET A 24 0.40 -10.44 5.10
C MET A 24 0.11 -9.91 6.50
N TYR A 25 0.93 -10.30 7.47
CA TYR A 25 0.96 -9.76 8.81
C TYR A 25 2.06 -8.71 8.88
N VAL A 26 1.74 -7.52 9.40
CA VAL A 26 2.69 -6.40 9.50
C VAL A 26 3.02 -6.18 10.97
N PHE A 27 4.31 -6.12 11.27
CA PHE A 27 4.82 -5.92 12.62
C PHE A 27 5.73 -4.69 12.69
N ARG A 28 5.79 -4.08 13.87
CA ARG A 28 6.81 -3.09 14.23
C ARG A 28 7.47 -3.55 15.52
N GLU A 29 8.79 -3.71 15.51
CA GLU A 29 9.55 -4.12 16.71
C GLU A 29 8.95 -5.38 17.38
N GLY A 30 8.48 -6.34 16.56
CA GLY A 30 7.83 -7.58 17.03
C GLY A 30 6.35 -7.44 17.40
N HIS A 31 5.81 -6.22 17.53
CA HIS A 31 4.40 -5.99 17.85
C HIS A 31 3.53 -6.00 16.59
N PRO A 32 2.40 -6.74 16.58
CA PRO A 32 1.51 -6.80 15.42
C PRO A 32 0.78 -5.47 15.23
N LEU A 33 0.92 -4.88 14.04
CA LEU A 33 0.39 -3.57 13.69
C LEU A 33 -0.85 -3.66 12.81
N SER A 34 -0.81 -4.52 11.79
CA SER A 34 -1.95 -4.72 10.89
C SER A 34 -1.94 -6.09 10.22
N ILE A 35 -3.09 -6.45 9.66
CA ILE A 35 -3.24 -7.57 8.74
C ILE A 35 -3.67 -6.99 7.39
N GLU A 36 -2.87 -7.24 6.36
CA GLU A 36 -3.16 -6.83 5.00
C GLU A 36 -3.61 -8.03 4.17
N THR A 37 -4.69 -7.89 3.40
CA THR A 37 -5.20 -8.94 2.52
C THR A 37 -5.37 -8.38 1.12
N LEU A 38 -4.62 -8.93 0.16
CA LEU A 38 -4.78 -8.67 -1.27
C LEU A 38 -6.08 -9.32 -1.76
N THR A 39 -7.10 -8.51 -2.00
CA THR A 39 -8.43 -8.97 -2.44
C THR A 39 -8.56 -9.03 -3.94
N TYR A 40 -7.80 -8.19 -4.65
CA TYR A 40 -7.70 -8.22 -6.11
C TYR A 40 -6.28 -7.91 -6.57
N LYS A 41 -5.85 -8.57 -7.64
CA LYS A 41 -4.61 -8.27 -8.34
C LYS A 41 -4.90 -8.27 -9.84
N ALA A 42 -4.49 -7.22 -10.54
CA ALA A 42 -4.58 -7.19 -11.99
C ALA A 42 -3.83 -8.39 -12.61
N PRO A 43 -4.26 -8.91 -13.79
CA PRO A 43 -3.57 -10.00 -14.47
C PRO A 43 -2.09 -9.69 -14.75
N ASP A 44 -1.81 -8.46 -15.21
CA ASP A 44 -0.45 -7.95 -15.49
C ASP A 44 0.35 -7.56 -14.22
N CYS A 45 -0.23 -7.74 -13.04
CA CYS A 45 0.35 -7.34 -11.75
C CYS A 45 0.70 -5.85 -11.64
N SER A 46 0.10 -4.99 -12.47
CA SER A 46 0.33 -3.53 -12.44
C SER A 46 -0.24 -2.86 -11.19
N CYS A 47 -1.34 -3.39 -10.66
CA CYS A 47 -2.01 -2.87 -9.47
C CYS A 47 -2.73 -3.97 -8.69
N GLY A 48 -3.14 -3.64 -7.46
CA GLY A 48 -3.94 -4.49 -6.61
C GLY A 48 -4.73 -3.69 -5.58
N VAL A 49 -5.76 -4.35 -5.04
CA VAL A 49 -6.61 -3.82 -3.97
C VAL A 49 -6.29 -4.59 -2.70
N VAL A 50 -5.95 -3.86 -1.64
CA VAL A 50 -5.53 -4.42 -0.36
C VAL A 50 -6.47 -3.92 0.72
N VAL A 51 -7.10 -4.84 1.45
CA VAL A 51 -7.84 -4.50 2.67
C VAL A 51 -6.87 -4.55 3.84
N VAL A 52 -6.75 -3.44 4.56
CA VAL A 52 -5.86 -3.29 5.70
C VAL A 52 -6.70 -3.22 6.97
N ARG A 53 -6.52 -4.21 7.85
CA ARG A 53 -7.10 -4.20 9.19
C ARG A 53 -6.04 -3.74 10.19
N SER A 54 -6.20 -2.54 10.72
CA SER A 54 -5.37 -2.03 11.81
C SER A 54 -5.68 -2.80 13.09
N LEU A 55 -4.66 -3.38 13.70
CA LEU A 55 -4.79 -4.07 14.98
C LEU A 55 -4.64 -3.11 16.17
N THR A 56 -3.99 -1.98 15.96
CA THR A 56 -3.78 -0.96 17.01
C THR A 56 -4.95 0.01 17.14
N GLN A 57 -5.62 0.34 16.03
CA GLN A 57 -6.75 1.28 16.02
C GLN A 57 -8.12 0.59 15.90
N GLY A 58 -8.14 -0.71 15.62
CA GLY A 58 -9.39 -1.45 15.37
C GLY A 58 -10.12 -1.04 14.09
N THR A 59 -9.53 -0.18 13.27
CA THR A 59 -10.11 0.33 12.02
C THR A 59 -9.75 -0.56 10.83
N THR A 60 -10.58 -0.52 9.80
CA THR A 60 -10.31 -1.18 8.52
C THR A 60 -10.41 -0.16 7.41
N TYR A 61 -9.45 -0.16 6.50
CA TYR A 61 -9.45 0.67 5.31
C TYR A 61 -8.99 -0.12 4.10
N VAL A 62 -9.11 0.47 2.93
CA VAL A 62 -8.76 -0.16 1.65
C VAL A 62 -7.71 0.70 0.96
N ASP A 63 -6.67 0.06 0.46
CA ASP A 63 -5.67 0.65 -0.40
C ASP A 63 -5.83 0.17 -1.83
N LEU A 64 -5.73 1.10 -2.78
CA LEU A 64 -5.42 0.79 -4.17
C LEU A 64 -3.92 1.04 -4.38
N ARG A 65 -3.15 -0.04 -4.56
CA ARG A 65 -1.69 0.03 -4.72
C ARG A 65 -1.30 -0.21 -6.17
N VAL A 66 -0.39 0.61 -6.69
CA VAL A 66 0.19 0.48 -8.04
C VAL A 66 1.65 0.06 -7.91
N ARG A 67 2.08 -0.89 -8.74
CA ARG A 67 3.47 -1.33 -8.79
C ARG A 67 4.34 -0.21 -9.33
N ASN A 68 5.52 0.00 -8.74
CA ASN A 68 6.39 1.13 -9.10
C ASN A 68 6.73 1.21 -10.61
N SER A 69 6.83 0.07 -11.31
CA SER A 69 7.07 0.04 -12.77
C SER A 69 5.91 0.59 -13.61
N PHE A 70 4.70 0.69 -13.04
CA PHE A 70 3.48 1.20 -13.67
C PHE A 70 2.99 2.52 -13.06
N ILE A 71 3.78 3.15 -12.18
CA ILE A 71 3.33 4.31 -11.40
C ILE A 71 2.94 5.52 -12.28
N ARG A 72 3.56 5.64 -13.47
CA ARG A 72 3.27 6.71 -14.44
C ARG A 72 1.92 6.53 -15.14
N ASP A 73 1.53 5.28 -15.39
CA ASP A 73 0.24 4.94 -16.01
C ASP A 73 -0.90 4.98 -14.99
N GLY A 74 -0.56 4.86 -13.70
CA GLY A 74 -1.51 4.78 -12.61
C GLY A 74 -2.25 3.43 -12.59
N PRO A 75 -3.36 3.34 -11.83
CA PRO A 75 -4.08 2.10 -11.70
C PRO A 75 -4.97 1.80 -12.91
N ARG A 76 -4.93 0.53 -13.36
CA ARG A 76 -5.85 0.02 -14.39
C ARG A 76 -7.31 0.20 -13.99
N TYR A 77 -8.19 0.23 -15.00
CA TYR A 77 -9.63 0.38 -14.80
C TYR A 77 -10.20 -0.69 -13.85
N GLU A 78 -9.75 -1.94 -13.98
CA GLU A 78 -10.21 -3.06 -13.18
C GLU A 78 -9.89 -2.88 -11.71
N CYS A 79 -8.67 -2.48 -11.34
CA CYS A 79 -8.33 -2.18 -9.94
C CYS A 79 -9.17 -1.04 -9.37
N ARG A 80 -9.44 0.01 -10.16
CA ARG A 80 -10.32 1.12 -9.74
C ARG A 80 -11.75 0.63 -9.51
N ARG A 81 -12.27 -0.21 -10.41
CA ARG A 81 -13.59 -0.81 -10.28
C ARG A 81 -13.69 -1.69 -9.05
N GLU A 82 -12.73 -2.59 -8.81
CA GLU A 82 -12.72 -3.45 -7.62
C GLU A 82 -12.58 -2.64 -6.33
N PHE A 83 -11.74 -1.59 -6.31
CA PHE A 83 -11.63 -0.68 -5.17
C PHE A 83 -12.96 0.01 -4.87
N SER A 84 -13.61 0.53 -5.92
CA SER A 84 -14.89 1.27 -5.80
C SER A 84 -16.06 0.40 -5.35
N ARG A 85 -15.95 -0.92 -5.48
CA ARG A 85 -16.95 -1.87 -4.93
C ARG A 85 -16.87 -2.00 -3.41
N ILE A 86 -15.70 -1.70 -2.81
CA ILE A 86 -15.48 -1.86 -1.38
C ILE A 86 -15.60 -0.51 -0.65
N THR A 87 -15.12 0.57 -1.27
CA THR A 87 -15.19 1.92 -0.71
C THR A 87 -15.54 2.97 -1.76
N HIS A 88 -16.41 3.91 -1.40
CA HIS A 88 -16.82 5.01 -2.27
C HIS A 88 -15.89 6.23 -2.23
N TYR A 89 -14.94 6.25 -1.27
CA TYR A 89 -14.04 7.38 -1.05
C TYR A 89 -12.60 6.90 -0.92
N GLY A 90 -11.68 7.72 -1.42
CA GLY A 90 -10.24 7.51 -1.33
C GLY A 90 -9.48 8.79 -1.62
N ARG A 91 -8.21 8.82 -1.24
CA ARG A 91 -7.28 9.93 -1.56
C ARG A 91 -6.03 9.37 -2.21
N VAL A 92 -5.49 10.10 -3.17
CA VAL A 92 -4.19 9.76 -3.77
C VAL A 92 -3.09 10.18 -2.81
N ILE A 93 -2.28 9.22 -2.35
CA ILE A 93 -1.20 9.46 -1.36
C ILE A 93 0.16 9.63 -2.06
N TYR A 94 0.34 9.02 -3.23
CA TYR A 94 1.58 9.10 -4.01
C TYR A 94 1.35 9.93 -5.27
N SER A 95 2.09 11.02 -5.44
CA SER A 95 2.16 11.73 -6.72
C SER A 95 3.06 10.99 -7.70
N SER A 96 2.93 11.28 -9.00
CA SER A 96 3.81 10.75 -10.06
C SER A 96 5.30 10.98 -9.78
N ASP A 97 5.62 12.06 -9.07
CA ASP A 97 6.99 12.49 -8.81
C ASP A 97 7.55 11.88 -7.51
N CYS A 98 6.75 11.10 -6.79
CA CYS A 98 7.16 10.49 -5.52
C CYS A 98 8.42 9.62 -5.68
N SER A 99 8.50 8.83 -6.75
CA SER A 99 9.66 7.95 -6.99
C SER A 99 10.95 8.74 -7.27
N GLN A 100 10.87 9.91 -7.93
CA GLN A 100 12.03 10.80 -8.09
C GLN A 100 12.43 11.44 -6.76
N ASN A 101 11.46 11.89 -5.98
CA ASN A 101 11.70 12.45 -4.65
C ASN A 101 12.33 11.42 -3.69
N LEU A 102 11.90 10.16 -3.74
CA LEU A 102 12.48 9.07 -2.94
C LEU A 102 13.94 8.77 -3.31
N ARG A 103 14.28 8.72 -4.61
CA ARG A 103 15.66 8.48 -5.08
C ARG A 103 16.63 9.55 -4.59
N ASN A 104 16.23 10.82 -4.63
CA ASN A 104 17.04 11.95 -4.17
C ASN A 104 17.20 12.00 -2.63
N THR A 105 16.54 11.11 -1.89
CA THR A 105 16.58 11.05 -0.42
C THR A 105 17.30 9.79 0.09
N LEU A 106 17.87 8.98 -0.81
CA LEU A 106 18.65 7.77 -0.50
C LEU A 106 20.14 7.93 -0.88
N VAL A 107 20.55 9.14 -1.30
CA VAL A 107 21.94 9.54 -1.55
C VAL A 107 22.39 10.47 -0.43
#